data_AF-A0A8S3GXB7-F1
#
_entry.id   AF-A0A8S3GXB7-F1
#
_cell.length_a   1.000
_cell.length_b   1.000
_cell.length_c   1.000
_cell.angle_alpha   90.00
_cell.angle_beta   90.00
_cell.angle_gamma   90.00
#
_symmetry.space_group_name_H-M   'P 1'
#
loop_
_entity.id
_entity.type
_entity.pdbx_description
1 polymer ?
#
loop_
_entity_poly.entity_id
_entity_poly.type
_entity_poly.pdbx_seq_one_letter_code
_entity_poly.pdbx_strand_id
1 'polypeptide(L)'
;CHVINASLTKNQKYIDRYLVIKRLCLIGGFMLFGRFLLTYQWPQTMNGPSTEWLRGPKLCTYRGNYHLAWSVPMADPTYVIPGAAIHSFLMFAPFFALYEKKGMIIQGIFLFAFGPYLAGLITPNLMEQASIWCFFSIAQIAIMLFCIRETLIINWGRNKSGHASLLSGKQSGAATATTTTATQNDTPDENVVKNNRKQRKLA
;
A
#
# COMPACT_ATOMS: atom_id res chain seq x y z
N CYS A 1 -4.75 3.86 -4.44
CA CYS A 1 -3.97 3.35 -3.29
C CYS A 1 -4.47 3.78 -1.90
N HIS A 2 -5.20 4.91 -1.74
CA HIS A 2 -5.63 5.38 -0.40
C HIS A 2 -6.68 4.47 0.28
N VAL A 3 -7.62 3.89 -0.48
CA VAL A 3 -8.73 3.11 0.09
C VAL A 3 -8.28 1.76 0.70
N ILE A 4 -7.37 1.05 0.04
CA ILE A 4 -6.85 -0.24 0.54
C ILE A 4 -5.95 0.00 1.77
N ASN A 5 -5.06 0.99 1.70
CA ASN A 5 -4.16 1.32 2.81
C ASN A 5 -4.89 1.92 4.02
N ALA A 6 -6.00 2.64 3.83
CA ALA A 6 -6.77 3.21 4.93
C ALA A 6 -7.28 2.15 5.92
N SER A 7 -7.55 0.92 5.45
CA SER A 7 -7.95 -0.19 6.33
C SER A 7 -6.80 -0.70 7.20
N LEU A 8 -5.56 -0.54 6.75
CA LEU A 8 -4.34 -0.98 7.45
C LEU A 8 -3.80 0.10 8.38
N THR A 9 -3.93 1.38 8.01
CA THR A 9 -3.42 2.52 8.79
C THR A 9 -4.33 2.94 9.94
N LYS A 10 -5.57 2.44 10.01
CA LYS A 10 -6.53 2.77 11.09
C LYS A 10 -6.48 1.83 12.29
N ASN A 11 -5.96 0.62 12.12
CA ASN A 11 -5.95 -0.36 13.21
C ASN A 11 -4.64 -0.25 14.01
N GLN A 12 -4.74 0.15 15.28
CA GLN A 12 -3.60 0.35 16.18
C GLN A 12 -2.68 -0.87 16.25
N LYS A 13 -3.23 -2.09 16.12
CA LYS A 13 -2.46 -3.35 16.16
C LYS A 13 -1.42 -3.47 15.03
N TYR A 14 -1.68 -2.86 13.88
CA TYR A 14 -0.84 -3.03 12.68
C TYR A 14 0.00 -1.80 12.33
N ILE A 15 -0.16 -0.69 13.06
CA ILE A 15 0.55 0.57 12.80
C ILE A 15 2.07 0.38 12.91
N ASP A 16 2.56 -0.30 13.94
CA ASP A 16 4.00 -0.47 14.14
C ASP A 16 4.66 -1.26 12.99
N ARG A 17 4.02 -2.36 12.58
CA ARG A 17 4.49 -3.19 11.46
C ARG A 17 4.49 -2.39 10.15
N TYR A 18 3.44 -1.60 9.93
CA TYR A 18 3.33 -0.72 8.77
C TYR A 18 4.43 0.36 8.75
N LEU A 19 4.73 0.98 9.89
CA LEU A 19 5.79 2.00 9.99
C LEU A 19 7.17 1.40 9.70
N VAL A 20 7.46 0.19 10.19
CA VAL A 20 8.70 -0.53 9.89
C VAL A 20 8.84 -0.79 8.39
N ILE A 21 7.79 -1.35 7.76
CA ILE A 21 7.78 -1.60 6.31
C ILE A 21 7.98 -0.31 5.53
N LYS A 22 7.28 0.77 5.91
CA LYS A 22 7.42 2.07 5.26
C LYS A 22 8.87 2.57 5.30
N ARG A 23 9.53 2.47 6.46
CA ARG A 23 10.95 2.85 6.61
C ARG A 23 11.85 1.98 5.75
N LEU A 24 11.63 0.67 5.73
CA LEU A 24 12.38 -0.28 4.89
C LEU A 24 12.21 0.02 3.39
N CYS A 25 11.00 0.32 2.92
CA CYS A 25 10.76 0.68 1.53
C CYS A 25 11.45 2.00 1.15
N LEU A 26 11.49 2.98 2.05
CA LEU A 26 12.22 4.23 1.82
C LEU A 26 13.73 4.00 1.72
N ILE A 27 14.29 3.21 2.65
CA ILE A 27 15.72 2.86 2.62
C ILE A 27 16.05 2.07 1.35
N GLY A 28 15.26 1.05 1.01
CA GLY A 28 15.47 0.25 -0.20
C GLY A 28 15.30 1.04 -1.50
N GLY A 29 14.33 1.96 -1.55
CA GLY A 29 14.17 2.89 -2.65
C GLY A 29 15.39 3.81 -2.81
N PHE A 30 15.90 4.35 -1.70
CA PHE A 30 17.12 5.16 -1.69
C PHE A 30 18.34 4.35 -2.13
N MET A 31 18.48 3.10 -1.67
CA MET A 31 19.55 2.20 -2.09
C MET A 31 19.50 1.89 -3.60
N LEU A 32 18.31 1.61 -4.15
CA LEU A 32 18.13 1.38 -5.59
C LEU A 32 18.42 2.63 -6.42
N PHE A 33 17.99 3.79 -5.96
CA PHE A 33 18.34 5.06 -6.59
C PHE A 33 19.84 5.35 -6.50
N GLY A 34 20.47 5.00 -5.38
CA GLY A 34 21.93 5.08 -5.21
C GLY A 34 22.69 4.31 -6.29
N ARG A 35 22.18 3.16 -6.76
CA ARG A 35 22.82 2.41 -7.86
C ARG A 35 22.90 3.19 -9.17
N PHE A 36 21.89 4.03 -9.44
CA PHE A 36 21.90 4.91 -10.60
C PHE A 36 22.99 5.99 -10.44
N LEU A 37 23.20 6.53 -9.24
CA LEU A 37 24.29 7.48 -9.00
C LEU A 37 25.67 6.81 -9.05
N LEU A 38 25.78 5.61 -8.50
CA LEU A 38 27.03 4.83 -8.46
C LEU A 38 27.53 4.44 -9.85
N THR A 39 26.65 4.34 -10.86
CA THR A 39 27.09 4.07 -12.23
C THR A 39 27.99 5.18 -12.78
N TYR A 40 27.73 6.43 -12.40
CA TYR A 40 28.51 7.58 -12.84
C TYR A 40 29.88 7.63 -12.14
N GLN A 41 29.90 7.26 -10.86
CA GLN A 41 31.13 7.26 -10.07
C GLN A 41 32.01 6.03 -10.32
N TRP A 42 31.41 4.89 -10.68
CA TRP A 42 32.08 3.58 -10.76
C TRP A 42 31.68 2.81 -12.03
N PRO A 43 32.00 3.32 -13.23
CA PRO A 43 31.49 2.77 -14.51
C PRO A 43 31.96 1.34 -14.79
N GLN A 44 33.08 0.91 -14.21
CA GLN A 44 33.54 -0.49 -14.30
C GLN A 44 32.56 -1.52 -13.70
N THR A 45 31.54 -1.08 -12.96
CA THR A 45 30.45 -1.93 -12.48
C THR A 45 29.44 -2.30 -13.56
N MET A 46 29.60 -1.84 -14.80
CA MET A 46 28.71 -2.21 -15.91
C MET A 46 29.43 -3.03 -17.00
N ASN A 47 30.52 -3.73 -16.65
CA ASN A 47 31.27 -4.52 -17.62
C ASN A 47 30.73 -5.97 -17.70
N GLY A 48 30.17 -6.34 -18.85
CA GLY A 48 29.76 -7.72 -19.17
C GLY A 48 28.25 -8.00 -19.10
N PRO A 49 27.85 -9.28 -19.23
CA PRO A 49 26.46 -9.70 -19.06
C PRO A 49 26.04 -9.62 -17.58
N SER A 50 24.80 -9.18 -17.34
CA SER A 50 24.24 -9.02 -15.99
C SER A 50 22.90 -9.74 -15.91
N THR A 51 22.58 -10.26 -14.73
CA THR A 51 21.30 -10.92 -14.42
C THR A 51 20.25 -9.95 -13.86
N GLU A 52 20.58 -8.66 -13.85
CA GLU A 52 19.72 -7.59 -13.35
C GLU A 52 18.60 -7.27 -14.35
N TRP A 53 17.37 -7.14 -13.85
CA TRP A 53 16.16 -7.04 -14.68
C TRP A 53 15.93 -5.66 -15.32
N LEU A 54 16.62 -4.62 -14.85
CA LEU A 54 16.49 -3.23 -15.33
C LEU A 54 17.81 -2.66 -15.88
N ARG A 55 18.91 -3.40 -15.79
CA ARG A 55 20.25 -2.93 -16.13
C ARG A 55 20.41 -2.79 -17.64
N GLY A 56 20.70 -1.58 -18.10
CA GLY A 56 21.13 -1.37 -19.48
C GLY A 56 22.02 -0.13 -19.64
N PRO A 57 22.64 0.06 -20.81
CA PRO A 57 23.73 1.03 -20.99
C PRO A 57 23.30 2.50 -20.91
N LYS A 58 22.02 2.79 -21.18
CA LYS A 58 21.46 4.15 -21.21
C LYS A 58 20.03 4.14 -20.71
N LEU A 59 19.55 5.27 -20.20
CA LEU A 59 18.17 5.41 -19.78
C LEU A 59 17.27 5.45 -21.03
N CYS A 60 16.58 4.36 -21.33
CA CYS A 60 15.77 4.24 -22.54
C CYS A 60 14.65 3.23 -22.36
N THR A 61 13.44 3.60 -22.75
CA THR A 61 12.32 2.67 -22.95
C THR A 61 12.29 2.29 -24.42
N TYR A 62 12.22 1.00 -24.70
CA TYR A 62 12.19 0.49 -26.07
C TYR A 62 11.17 -0.64 -26.20
N ARG A 63 10.85 -0.99 -27.44
CA ARG A 63 9.94 -2.09 -27.74
C ARG A 63 10.70 -3.42 -27.61
N GLY A 64 10.30 -4.25 -26.65
CA GLY A 64 10.75 -5.64 -26.50
C GLY A 64 10.08 -6.56 -27.53
N ASN A 65 10.12 -7.87 -27.29
CA ASN A 65 9.55 -8.85 -28.22
C ASN A 65 8.01 -8.73 -28.28
N TYR A 66 7.39 -8.63 -27.11
CA TYR A 66 5.94 -8.56 -26.93
C TYR A 66 5.50 -7.31 -26.15
N HIS A 67 6.31 -6.84 -25.19
CA HIS A 67 6.02 -5.72 -24.29
C HIS A 67 7.12 -4.66 -24.26
N LEU A 68 6.88 -3.55 -23.54
CA LEU A 68 7.85 -2.47 -23.35
C LEU A 68 9.00 -2.93 -22.45
N ALA A 69 10.23 -2.81 -22.95
CA ALA A 69 11.43 -3.08 -22.18
C ALA A 69 12.05 -1.77 -21.68
N TRP A 70 12.66 -1.83 -20.51
CA TRP A 70 13.26 -0.67 -19.85
C TRP A 70 14.74 -0.90 -19.63
N SER A 71 15.56 -0.02 -20.17
CA SER A 71 16.99 0.04 -19.90
C SER A 71 17.25 1.21 -18.96
N VAL A 72 17.80 0.94 -17.78
CA VAL A 72 18.22 1.93 -16.80
C VAL A 72 19.69 1.69 -16.46
N PRO A 73 20.55 2.72 -16.52
CA PRO A 73 21.95 2.58 -16.14
C PRO A 73 22.02 2.41 -14.63
N MET A 74 22.32 1.20 -14.19
CA MET A 74 22.45 0.82 -12.78
C MET A 74 23.74 0.04 -12.62
N ALA A 75 24.50 0.34 -11.57
CA ALA A 75 25.70 -0.41 -11.20
C ALA A 75 25.35 -1.87 -10.87
N ASP A 76 26.13 -2.84 -11.37
CA ASP A 76 25.92 -4.26 -11.06
C ASP A 76 26.09 -4.54 -9.56
N PRO A 77 25.35 -5.54 -9.03
CA PRO A 77 25.43 -5.88 -7.62
C PRO A 77 26.84 -6.35 -7.24
N THR A 78 27.32 -5.86 -6.10
CA THR A 78 28.59 -6.26 -5.49
C THR A 78 28.40 -6.40 -3.99
N TYR A 79 29.46 -6.69 -3.24
CA TYR A 79 29.39 -6.75 -1.78
C TYR A 79 28.79 -5.49 -1.13
N VAL A 80 29.04 -4.31 -1.72
CA VAL A 80 28.58 -3.02 -1.19
C VAL A 80 27.39 -2.42 -1.96
N ILE A 81 27.06 -2.98 -3.14
CA ILE A 81 25.99 -2.49 -4.00
C ILE A 81 24.85 -3.53 -4.00
N PRO A 82 23.67 -3.19 -3.45
CA PRO A 82 22.55 -4.12 -3.42
C PRO A 82 22.02 -4.40 -4.84
N GLY A 83 21.57 -5.62 -5.10
CA GLY A 83 20.92 -5.98 -6.37
C GLY A 83 19.46 -5.56 -6.45
N ALA A 84 18.85 -5.68 -7.64
CA ALA A 84 17.44 -5.36 -7.84
C ALA A 84 16.51 -6.31 -7.06
N ALA A 85 17.04 -7.45 -6.59
CA ALA A 85 16.32 -8.39 -5.73
C ALA A 85 15.77 -7.76 -4.44
N ILE A 86 16.37 -6.67 -3.94
CA ILE A 86 15.83 -5.94 -2.78
C ILE A 86 14.44 -5.36 -3.06
N HIS A 87 14.16 -4.97 -4.31
CA HIS A 87 12.84 -4.54 -4.73
C HIS A 87 11.82 -5.66 -4.55
N SER A 88 12.15 -6.85 -5.05
CA SER A 88 11.32 -8.04 -4.90
C SER A 88 11.07 -8.33 -3.42
N PHE A 89 12.12 -8.36 -2.60
CA PHE A 89 12.00 -8.59 -1.16
C PHE A 89 11.06 -7.58 -0.48
N LEU A 90 11.23 -6.29 -0.75
CA LEU A 90 10.41 -5.22 -0.16
C LEU A 90 8.96 -5.22 -0.67
N MET A 91 8.73 -5.68 -1.90
CA MET A 91 7.37 -5.87 -2.42
C MET A 91 6.64 -6.99 -1.68
N PHE A 92 7.36 -8.03 -1.25
CA PHE A 92 6.75 -9.18 -0.55
C PHE A 92 6.71 -9.05 0.98
N ALA A 93 7.58 -8.23 1.56
CA ALA A 93 7.64 -7.99 3.01
C ALA A 93 6.27 -7.65 3.66
N PRO A 94 5.38 -6.85 3.04
CA PRO A 94 4.05 -6.59 3.60
C PRO A 94 3.18 -7.84 3.73
N PHE A 95 3.25 -8.77 2.78
CA PHE A 95 2.44 -10.00 2.82
C PHE A 95 2.88 -10.91 3.97
N PHE A 96 4.18 -10.94 4.29
CA PHE A 96 4.72 -11.70 5.41
C PHE A 96 4.48 -11.02 6.77
N ALA A 97 4.68 -9.70 6.87
CA ALA A 97 4.47 -8.98 8.14
C ALA A 97 2.99 -8.95 8.58
N LEU A 98 2.06 -9.02 7.63
CA LEU A 98 0.61 -9.08 7.87
C LEU A 98 0.06 -10.51 7.75
N TYR A 99 0.84 -11.51 8.18
CA TYR A 99 0.48 -12.93 8.11
C TYR A 99 -0.87 -13.29 8.76
N GLU A 100 -1.34 -12.50 9.72
CA GLU A 100 -2.63 -12.71 10.38
C GLU A 100 -3.81 -12.73 9.39
N LYS A 101 -3.66 -12.07 8.23
CA LYS A 101 -4.62 -12.14 7.13
C LYS A 101 -4.21 -13.26 6.16
N LYS A 102 -4.69 -14.49 6.42
CA LYS A 102 -4.40 -15.68 5.59
C LYS A 102 -4.56 -15.45 4.08
N GLY A 103 -5.56 -14.66 3.67
CA GLY A 103 -5.78 -14.32 2.26
C GLY A 103 -4.63 -13.51 1.62
N MET A 104 -3.96 -12.63 2.36
CA MET A 104 -2.84 -11.84 1.85
C MET A 104 -1.60 -12.71 1.60
N ILE A 105 -1.34 -13.71 2.46
CA ILE A 105 -0.19 -14.61 2.27
C ILE A 105 -0.35 -15.43 0.99
N ILE A 106 -1.51 -16.04 0.78
CA ILE A 106 -1.79 -16.87 -0.40
C ILE A 106 -1.62 -16.03 -1.68
N GLN A 107 -2.12 -14.80 -1.66
CA GLN A 107 -1.99 -13.86 -2.76
C GLN A 107 -0.52 -13.47 -3.03
N GLY A 108 0.27 -13.28 -1.97
CA GLY A 108 1.70 -12.99 -2.07
C GLY A 108 2.51 -14.17 -2.61
N ILE A 109 2.24 -15.40 -2.15
CA ILE A 109 2.89 -16.62 -2.64
C ILE A 109 2.56 -16.84 -4.12
N PHE A 110 1.29 -16.68 -4.50
CA PHE A 110 0.87 -16.79 -5.90
C PHE A 110 1.63 -15.78 -6.77
N LEU A 111 1.73 -14.52 -6.33
CA LEU A 111 2.47 -13.48 -7.05
C LEU A 111 3.98 -13.76 -7.16
N PHE A 112 4.58 -14.30 -6.10
CA PHE A 112 6.00 -14.64 -6.05
C PHE A 112 6.34 -15.82 -6.97
N ALA A 113 5.50 -16.84 -7.01
CA ALA A 113 5.73 -18.03 -7.84
C ALA A 113 5.36 -17.78 -9.31
N PHE A 114 4.15 -17.27 -9.57
CA PHE A 114 3.65 -17.13 -10.93
C PHE A 114 4.24 -15.93 -11.67
N GLY A 115 4.59 -14.84 -10.99
CA GLY A 115 5.11 -13.64 -11.64
C GLY A 115 6.39 -13.89 -12.44
N PRO A 116 7.50 -14.30 -11.79
CA PRO A 116 8.76 -14.61 -12.48
C PRO A 116 8.66 -15.80 -13.42
N TYR A 117 7.88 -16.84 -13.05
CA TYR A 117 7.69 -18.02 -13.88
C TYR A 117 7.02 -17.68 -15.22
N LEU A 118 5.92 -16.91 -15.19
CA LEU A 118 5.21 -16.49 -16.39
C LEU A 118 6.06 -15.52 -17.22
N ALA A 119 6.82 -14.63 -16.58
CA ALA A 119 7.73 -13.72 -17.27
C ALA A 119 8.83 -14.48 -18.05
N GLY A 120 9.44 -15.48 -17.41
CA GLY A 120 10.46 -16.33 -18.03
C GLY A 120 9.93 -17.20 -19.17
N LEU A 121 8.66 -17.62 -19.11
CA LEU A 121 8.00 -18.37 -20.18
C LEU A 121 7.70 -17.49 -21.41
N ILE A 122 7.31 -16.23 -21.20
CA ILE A 122 6.86 -15.34 -22.29
C ILE A 122 8.02 -14.78 -23.10
N THR A 123 9.11 -14.36 -22.45
CA THR A 123 10.23 -13.71 -23.15
C THR A 123 11.58 -14.04 -22.53
N PRO A 124 12.62 -14.30 -23.34
CA PRO A 124 13.98 -14.44 -22.84
C PRO A 124 14.64 -13.09 -22.48
N ASN A 125 14.01 -11.96 -22.79
CA ASN A 125 14.58 -10.64 -22.55
C ASN A 125 14.33 -10.17 -21.10
N LEU A 126 15.38 -10.09 -20.29
CA LEU A 126 15.29 -9.68 -18.87
C LEU A 126 14.60 -8.32 -18.66
N MET A 127 14.89 -7.35 -19.53
CA MET A 127 14.32 -5.99 -19.43
C MET A 127 12.82 -5.97 -19.72
N GLU A 128 12.35 -6.93 -20.50
CA GLU A 128 10.94 -7.13 -20.79
C GLU A 128 10.24 -7.92 -19.67
N GLN A 129 10.92 -8.89 -19.05
CA GLN A 129 10.39 -9.68 -17.93
C GLN A 129 9.94 -8.80 -16.75
N ALA A 130 10.68 -7.73 -16.45
CA ALA A 130 10.29 -6.76 -15.41
C ALA A 130 8.91 -6.14 -15.69
N SER A 131 8.68 -5.73 -16.94
CA SER A 131 7.40 -5.10 -17.34
C SER A 131 6.23 -6.07 -17.27
N ILE A 132 6.44 -7.32 -17.70
CA ILE A 132 5.43 -8.39 -17.68
C ILE A 132 5.04 -8.70 -16.24
N TRP A 133 6.03 -8.78 -15.34
CA TRP A 133 5.77 -9.01 -13.93
C TRP A 133 4.96 -7.88 -13.29
N CYS A 134 5.30 -6.62 -13.59
CA CYS A 134 4.50 -5.48 -13.15
C CYS A 134 3.05 -5.56 -13.65
N PHE A 135 2.85 -5.90 -14.93
CA PHE A 135 1.51 -6.03 -15.50
C PHE A 135 0.70 -7.14 -14.81
N PHE A 136 1.33 -8.28 -14.54
CA PHE A 136 0.71 -9.38 -13.78
C PHE A 136 0.30 -8.95 -12.36
N SER A 137 1.17 -8.21 -11.66
CA SER A 137 0.86 -7.66 -10.32
C SER A 137 -0.34 -6.71 -10.35
N ILE A 138 -0.41 -5.81 -11.33
CA ILE A 138 -1.54 -4.88 -11.50
C ILE A 138 -2.82 -5.65 -11.81
N ALA A 139 -2.78 -6.61 -12.73
CA ALA A 139 -3.93 -7.45 -13.08
C ALA A 139 -4.45 -8.22 -11.85
N GLN A 140 -3.54 -8.80 -11.05
CA GLN A 140 -3.89 -9.49 -9.81
C GLN A 140 -4.58 -8.57 -8.81
N ILE A 141 -4.09 -7.35 -8.61
CA ILE A 141 -4.72 -6.36 -7.71
C ILE A 141 -6.07 -5.91 -8.27
N ALA A 142 -6.19 -5.73 -9.58
CA ALA A 142 -7.44 -5.34 -10.23
C ALA A 142 -8.52 -6.41 -10.08
N ILE A 143 -8.19 -7.68 -10.31
CA ILE A 143 -9.09 -8.82 -10.10
C ILE A 143 -9.51 -8.89 -8.63
N MET A 144 -8.57 -8.76 -7.69
CA MET A 144 -8.87 -8.75 -6.26
C MET A 144 -9.87 -7.64 -5.91
N LEU A 145 -9.64 -6.41 -6.39
CA LEU A 145 -10.55 -5.29 -6.15
C LEU A 145 -11.93 -5.52 -6.77
N PHE A 146 -11.99 -6.15 -7.95
CA PHE A 146 -13.25 -6.49 -8.61
C PHE A 146 -14.04 -7.54 -7.82
N CYS A 147 -13.41 -8.60 -7.31
CA CYS A 147 -14.08 -9.60 -6.47
C CYS A 147 -14.54 -9.03 -5.13
N ILE A 148 -13.72 -8.18 -4.49
CA ILE A 148 -14.09 -7.55 -3.22
C ILE A 148 -15.19 -6.51 -3.42
N ARG A 149 -15.27 -5.85 -4.58
CA ARG A 149 -16.33 -4.89 -4.91
C ARG A 149 -17.72 -5.50 -4.69
N GLU A 150 -17.96 -6.72 -5.16
CA GLU A 150 -19.24 -7.40 -4.96
C GLU A 150 -19.54 -7.62 -3.46
N THR A 151 -18.53 -8.01 -2.69
CA THR A 151 -18.65 -8.21 -1.23
C THR A 151 -18.86 -6.88 -0.48
N LEU A 152 -18.22 -5.79 -0.95
CA LEU A 152 -18.39 -4.45 -0.41
C LEU A 152 -19.77 -3.88 -0.76
N ILE A 153 -20.25 -4.04 -1.98
CA ILE A 153 -21.57 -3.56 -2.40
C ILE A 153 -22.69 -4.29 -1.65
N ILE A 154 -22.58 -5.62 -1.51
CA ILE A 154 -23.58 -6.43 -0.80
C ILE A 154 -23.59 -6.13 0.71
N ASN A 155 -22.42 -5.98 1.36
CA ASN A 155 -22.35 -5.78 2.81
C ASN A 155 -22.43 -4.32 3.27
N TRP A 156 -22.08 -3.34 2.44
CA TRP A 156 -22.19 -1.91 2.76
C TRP A 156 -23.66 -1.46 2.87
N GLY A 157 -24.57 -2.11 2.12
CA GLY A 157 -26.00 -1.83 2.20
C GLY A 157 -26.72 -2.47 3.39
N ARG A 158 -26.13 -3.50 4.02
CA ARG A 158 -26.81 -4.33 5.02
C ARG A 158 -26.60 -3.89 6.47
N ASN A 159 -25.57 -3.07 6.74
CA ASN A 159 -25.35 -2.42 8.05
C ASN A 159 -25.81 -0.95 8.01
N LYS A 160 -27.11 -0.72 7.75
CA LYS A 160 -27.74 0.60 7.93
C LYS A 160 -28.39 0.71 9.31
N SER A 161 -27.55 0.94 10.32
CA SER A 161 -27.92 1.66 11.54
C SER A 161 -26.71 2.48 12.00
N GLY A 162 -26.42 3.59 11.31
CA GLY A 162 -25.59 4.65 11.92
C GLY A 162 -24.64 5.46 11.03
N HIS A 163 -24.38 5.12 9.77
CA HIS A 163 -23.50 5.96 8.95
C HIS A 163 -24.30 6.84 7.98
N ALA A 164 -24.59 8.04 8.46
CA ALA A 164 -25.04 9.17 7.66
C ALA A 164 -24.06 9.39 6.50
N SER A 165 -24.61 9.36 5.28
CA SER A 165 -23.90 9.67 4.05
C SER A 165 -23.52 11.15 4.06
N LEU A 166 -22.22 11.43 3.88
CA LEU A 166 -21.60 12.77 3.76
C LEU A 166 -22.04 13.58 2.52
N LEU A 167 -23.18 13.23 1.90
CA LEU A 167 -23.74 13.86 0.70
C LEU A 167 -25.14 14.46 0.92
N SER A 168 -25.68 14.43 2.14
CA SER A 168 -26.94 15.12 2.47
C SER A 168 -26.69 16.17 3.54
N GLY A 169 -26.38 17.40 3.12
CA GLY A 169 -26.10 18.48 4.07
C GLY A 169 -25.63 19.77 3.41
N LYS A 170 -26.20 20.18 2.28
CA LYS A 170 -26.08 21.56 1.80
C LYS A 170 -27.28 21.95 0.94
N GLN A 171 -28.43 22.15 1.59
CA GLN A 171 -29.48 23.06 1.12
C GLN A 171 -30.38 23.42 2.31
N SER A 172 -30.79 24.70 2.34
CA SER A 172 -31.51 25.43 3.41
C SER A 172 -30.62 25.90 4.56
N GLY A 173 -30.50 27.18 4.88
CA GLY A 173 -31.23 28.38 4.45
C GLY A 173 -30.89 29.47 5.46
N ALA A 174 -30.51 30.64 4.97
CA ALA A 174 -30.37 31.84 5.77
C ALA A 174 -31.74 32.23 6.35
N ALA A 175 -31.81 32.55 7.65
CA ALA A 175 -32.66 33.62 8.20
C ALA A 175 -32.61 33.67 9.75
N THR A 176 -32.16 34.82 10.23
CA THR A 176 -32.74 35.57 11.36
C THR A 176 -32.42 35.14 12.80
N ALA A 177 -31.55 35.96 13.40
CA ALA A 177 -31.41 36.17 14.83
C ALA A 177 -32.68 36.76 15.44
N THR A 178 -33.08 36.34 16.65
CA THR A 178 -33.75 37.19 17.64
C THR A 178 -33.55 36.62 19.05
N THR A 179 -32.97 37.46 19.89
CA THR A 179 -32.83 37.41 21.35
C THR A 179 -34.19 37.50 22.06
N THR A 180 -34.49 36.64 23.03
CA THR A 180 -35.36 37.02 24.18
C THR A 180 -35.08 36.16 25.41
N THR A 181 -35.05 36.86 26.54
CA THR A 181 -34.71 36.51 27.92
C THR A 181 -35.84 35.84 28.70
N ALA A 182 -35.44 35.09 29.74
CA ALA A 182 -36.15 34.79 31.01
C ALA A 182 -37.42 33.90 31.00
N THR A 183 -37.38 32.75 31.69
CA THR A 183 -37.83 32.63 33.10
C THR A 183 -37.52 31.23 33.67
N GLN A 184 -37.17 31.27 34.95
CA GLN A 184 -36.87 30.25 35.95
C GLN A 184 -38.07 29.33 36.24
N ASN A 185 -37.81 28.03 36.44
CA ASN A 185 -38.61 27.17 37.31
C ASN A 185 -37.79 25.95 37.77
N ASP A 186 -37.72 25.84 39.09
CA ASP A 186 -37.05 24.82 39.89
C ASP A 186 -37.82 23.49 39.89
N THR A 187 -37.13 22.35 39.71
CA THR A 187 -37.29 21.13 40.54
C THR A 187 -36.11 20.17 40.32
N PRO A 188 -35.67 19.39 41.35
CA PRO A 188 -34.44 18.60 41.30
C PRO A 188 -34.73 17.09 41.21
N ASP A 189 -34.17 16.38 40.22
CA ASP A 189 -34.29 14.91 40.13
C ASP A 189 -32.95 14.19 39.84
N GLU A 190 -32.29 13.81 40.93
CA GLU A 190 -31.99 12.41 41.29
C GLU A 190 -31.35 11.44 40.27
N ASN A 191 -30.50 11.87 39.32
CA ASN A 191 -29.84 10.89 38.44
C ASN A 191 -28.32 11.06 38.17
N VAL A 192 -27.64 12.05 38.74
CA VAL A 192 -26.19 12.27 38.48
C VAL A 192 -25.28 11.65 39.56
N VAL A 193 -25.79 11.33 40.75
CA VAL A 193 -25.00 10.72 41.85
C VAL A 193 -24.55 9.29 41.53
N LYS A 194 -25.16 8.61 40.54
CA LYS A 194 -24.75 7.27 40.12
C LYS A 194 -23.43 7.23 39.34
N ASN A 195 -22.91 8.36 38.86
CA ASN A 195 -21.71 8.38 38.03
C ASN A 195 -20.37 8.42 38.82
N ASN A 196 -20.41 8.71 40.13
CA ASN A 196 -19.19 8.79 40.97
C ASN A 196 -18.89 7.53 41.80
N ARG A 197 -19.81 6.56 41.90
CA ARG A 197 -19.61 5.35 42.72
C ARG A 197 -18.88 4.20 42.01
N LYS A 198 -18.75 4.24 40.67
CA LYS A 198 -18.02 3.20 39.92
C LYS A 198 -16.54 3.52 39.69
N GLN A 199 -16.12 4.78 39.84
CA GLN A 199 -14.72 5.20 39.69
C GLN A 199 -13.82 4.96 40.91
N ARG A 200 -14.28 4.28 41.97
CA ARG A 200 -13.47 3.98 43.18
C ARG A 200 -13.32 2.49 43.50
N LYS A 201 -13.56 1.58 42.55
CA LYS A 201 -13.46 0.12 42.79
C LYS A 201 -12.35 -0.61 42.03
N LEU A 202 -11.40 0.09 41.40
CA LEU A 202 -10.21 -0.51 40.77
C LEU A 202 -8.94 0.34 41.01
N ALA A 203 -8.76 0.78 42.26
CA ALA A 203 -7.47 1.19 42.82
C ALA A 203 -7.33 0.52 44.18
#